data_AF-A0A524P900-F1
#
_entry.id   AF-A0A524P900-F1
#
_cell.length_a   1.000
_cell.length_b   1.000
_cell.length_c   1.000
_cell.angle_alpha   90.00
_cell.angle_beta   90.00
_cell.angle_gamma   90.00
#
_symmetry.space_group_name_H-M   'P 1'
#
loop_
_entity.id
_entity.type
_entity.pdbx_description
1 polymer ?
#
loop_
_entity_poly.entity_id
_entity_poly.type
_entity_poly.pdbx_seq_one_letter_code
_entity_poly.pdbx_strand_id
1 'polypeptide(L)'
;MTLDSAQYNFAELMEEREWRLCFPQTKDHDKLAEGFLYFCENYWHIRHPEQGRITFDLFEAQVETINSWFGTRYSLILKARQIGFSTLVATYAF
;
A
#
# COMPACT_ATOMS: atom_id res chain seq x y z
N MET A 1 35.16 6.98 17.45
CA MET A 1 33.99 7.78 17.06
C MET A 1 32.80 7.18 17.79
N THR A 2 32.56 7.68 18.99
CA THR A 2 31.49 7.18 19.87
C THR A 2 30.16 7.53 19.23
N LEU A 3 29.38 6.51 18.85
CA LEU A 3 27.97 6.72 18.52
C LEU A 3 27.34 7.27 19.80
N ASP A 4 26.97 8.54 19.76
CA ASP A 4 26.25 9.18 20.84
C ASP A 4 24.94 8.43 21.03
N SER A 5 24.82 7.64 22.10
CA SER A 5 23.68 6.77 22.37
C SER A 5 22.45 7.56 22.85
N ALA A 6 22.39 8.86 22.56
CA ALA A 6 21.41 9.79 23.08
C ALA A 6 20.20 10.06 22.18
N GLN A 7 20.03 9.45 20.98
CA GLN A 7 19.13 10.10 20.02
C GLN A 7 18.37 9.24 19.00
N TYR A 8 17.81 8.08 19.38
CA TYR A 8 16.71 7.45 18.61
C TYR A 8 15.77 6.67 19.55
N ASN A 9 14.46 6.97 19.49
CA ASN A 9 13.45 6.20 20.20
C ASN A 9 13.16 4.90 19.42
N PHE A 10 13.04 3.76 20.12
CA PHE A 10 12.68 2.49 19.48
C PHE A 10 11.38 2.59 18.68
N ALA A 11 10.39 3.34 19.17
CA ALA A 11 9.13 3.57 18.46
C ALA A 11 9.34 4.28 17.12
N GLU A 12 10.20 5.30 17.08
CA GLU A 12 10.53 6.05 15.86
C GLU A 12 11.25 5.16 14.85
N LEU A 13 12.17 4.29 15.30
CA LEU A 13 12.86 3.34 14.44
C LEU A 13 11.90 2.31 13.83
N MET A 14 10.90 1.87 14.60
CA MET A 14 9.85 0.98 14.11
C MET A 14 8.97 1.69 13.08
N GLU A 15 8.54 2.92 13.34
CA GLU A 15 7.76 3.72 12.39
C GLU A 15 8.51 3.96 11.08
N GLU A 16 9.80 4.31 11.16
CA GLU A 16 10.69 4.45 10.00
C GLU A 16 10.80 3.16 9.18
N ARG A 17 10.87 2.00 9.86
CA ARG A 17 10.86 0.70 9.18
C ARG A 17 9.55 0.48 8.44
N GLU A 18 8.41 0.70 9.10
CA GLU A 18 7.09 0.50 8.50
C GLU A 18 6.86 1.42 7.31
N TRP A 19 7.31 2.67 7.41
CA TRP A 19 7.29 3.62 6.31
C TRP A 19 8.05 3.12 5.08
N ARG A 20 9.24 2.53 5.29
CA ARG A 20 10.06 1.98 4.19
C ARG A 20 9.47 0.73 3.56
N LEU A 21 8.69 -0.05 4.31
CA LEU A 21 7.95 -1.19 3.76
C LEU A 21 6.80 -0.70 2.87
N CYS A 22 6.03 0.29 3.32
CA CYS A 22 4.93 0.86 2.55
C CYS A 22 5.42 1.62 1.31
N PHE A 23 6.54 2.34 1.43
CA PHE A 23 7.10 3.19 0.38
C PHE A 23 8.58 2.89 0.14
N PRO A 24 8.90 1.80 -0.58
CA PRO A 24 10.28 1.45 -0.86
C PRO A 24 10.88 2.46 -1.84
N GLN A 25 12.08 2.97 -1.52
CA GLN A 25 12.82 3.91 -2.38
C GLN A 25 13.50 3.16 -3.54
N THR A 26 12.70 2.67 -4.47
CA THR A 26 13.15 1.89 -5.62
C THR A 26 12.39 2.28 -6.88
N LYS A 27 12.97 1.98 -8.04
CA LYS A 27 12.29 2.08 -9.34
C LYS A 27 11.73 0.74 -9.81
N ASP A 28 11.99 -0.32 -9.06
CA ASP A 28 11.53 -1.67 -9.31
C ASP A 28 10.01 -1.75 -9.08
N HIS A 29 9.27 -2.05 -10.14
CA HIS A 29 7.81 -2.06 -10.13
C HIS A 29 7.24 -3.12 -9.19
N ASP A 30 7.87 -4.29 -9.11
CA ASP A 30 7.39 -5.40 -8.28
C ASP A 30 7.49 -5.03 -6.80
N LYS A 31 8.61 -4.41 -6.40
CA LYS A 31 8.79 -3.93 -5.01
C LYS A 31 7.84 -2.79 -4.65
N LEU A 32 7.56 -1.89 -5.59
CA LEU A 32 6.57 -0.83 -5.38
C LEU A 32 5.17 -1.41 -5.21
N ALA A 33 4.82 -2.44 -5.99
CA ALA A 33 3.56 -3.15 -5.83
C ALA A 33 3.49 -3.89 -4.49
N GLU A 34 4.54 -4.61 -4.09
CA GLU A 34 4.62 -5.28 -2.77
C GLU A 34 4.44 -4.28 -1.62
N GLY A 35 5.10 -3.12 -1.68
CA GLY A 35 4.94 -2.07 -0.68
C GLY A 35 3.51 -1.50 -0.63
N PHE A 36 2.88 -1.33 -1.79
CA PHE A 36 1.48 -0.92 -1.89
C PHE A 36 0.53 -1.95 -1.28
N LEU A 37 0.72 -3.25 -1.55
CA LEU A 37 -0.06 -4.33 -0.95
C LEU A 37 0.10 -4.33 0.57
N TYR A 38 1.34 -4.21 1.05
CA TYR A 38 1.65 -4.11 2.47
C TYR A 38 0.91 -2.94 3.13
N PHE A 39 0.91 -1.77 2.48
CA PHE A 39 0.16 -0.61 2.95
C PHE A 39 -1.35 -0.88 3.04
N CYS A 40 -1.93 -1.51 2.02
CA CYS A 40 -3.36 -1.80 1.97
C CYS A 40 -3.80 -2.78 3.08
N GLU A 41 -3.02 -3.82 3.29
CA GLU A 41 -3.33 -4.89 4.24
C GLU A 41 -3.09 -4.49 5.71
N ASN A 42 -2.18 -3.55 5.97
CA ASN A 42 -1.81 -3.20 7.36
C ASN A 42 -2.34 -1.83 7.81
N TYR A 43 -2.51 -0.87 6.89
CA TYR A 43 -2.80 0.53 7.25
C TYR A 43 -4.04 1.11 6.58
N TRP A 44 -4.41 0.63 5.38
CA TRP A 44 -5.64 1.08 4.74
C TRP A 44 -6.85 0.30 5.23
N HIS A 45 -7.92 1.01 5.59
CA HIS A 45 -9.09 0.36 6.17
C HIS A 45 -10.37 0.79 5.48
N ILE A 46 -11.28 -0.17 5.29
CA ILE A 46 -12.63 0.06 4.81
C ILE A 46 -13.64 -0.17 5.92
N ARG A 47 -14.80 0.49 5.79
CA ARG A 47 -15.91 0.31 6.73
C ARG A 47 -16.83 -0.79 6.24
N HIS A 48 -16.80 -1.93 6.90
CA HIS A 48 -17.76 -3.01 6.72
C HIS A 48 -19.02 -2.74 7.58
N PRO A 49 -20.24 -2.89 7.03
CA PRO A 49 -21.47 -2.63 7.77
C PRO A 49 -21.63 -3.46 9.05
N GLU A 50 -21.20 -4.73 9.03
CA GLU A 50 -21.37 -5.66 10.15
C GLU A 50 -20.10 -5.84 11.00
N GLN A 51 -18.93 -5.70 10.39
CA GLN A 51 -17.64 -6.02 11.03
C GLN A 51 -16.90 -4.76 11.50
N GLY A 52 -17.45 -3.57 11.21
CA GLY A 52 -16.82 -2.31 11.58
C GLY A 52 -15.66 -1.94 10.66
N ARG A 53 -14.50 -1.65 11.24
CA ARG A 53 -13.31 -1.23 10.47
C ARG A 53 -12.45 -2.46 10.18
N ILE A 54 -12.28 -2.80 8.91
CA ILE A 54 -11.46 -3.93 8.46
C ILE A 54 -10.36 -3.45 7.52
N THR A 55 -9.29 -4.23 7.39
CA THR A 55 -8.20 -3.99 6.45
C THR A 55 -8.69 -4.09 5.01
N PHE A 56 -8.03 -3.40 4.09
CA PHE A 56 -8.39 -3.42 2.68
C PHE A 56 -7.61 -4.50 1.95
N ASP A 57 -8.05 -5.73 2.13
CA ASP A 57 -7.47 -6.89 1.46
C ASP A 57 -7.91 -6.90 -0.01
N LEU A 58 -6.93 -6.90 -0.91
CA LEU A 58 -7.16 -6.75 -2.34
C LEU A 58 -7.55 -8.08 -2.99
N PHE A 59 -8.50 -8.03 -3.92
CA PHE A 59 -8.80 -9.17 -4.78
C PHE A 59 -7.69 -9.37 -5.82
N GLU A 60 -7.51 -10.60 -6.30
CA GLU A 60 -6.50 -10.95 -7.32
C GLU A 60 -6.55 -10.03 -8.56
N ALA A 61 -7.75 -9.75 -9.08
CA ALA A 61 -7.92 -8.84 -10.22
C ALA A 61 -7.51 -7.38 -9.91
N GLN A 62 -7.63 -6.95 -8.65
CA GLN A 62 -7.17 -5.63 -8.22
C GLN A 62 -5.63 -5.61 -8.12
N VAL A 63 -5.03 -6.67 -7.58
CA VAL A 63 -3.56 -6.85 -7.54
C VAL A 63 -2.96 -6.81 -8.95
N GLU A 64 -3.56 -7.53 -9.91
CA GLU A 64 -3.14 -7.49 -11.32
C GLU A 64 -3.21 -6.07 -11.90
N THR A 65 -4.27 -5.33 -11.55
CA THR A 65 -4.44 -3.93 -11.97
C THR A 65 -3.34 -3.03 -11.41
N ILE A 66 -2.99 -3.20 -10.13
CA ILE A 66 -1.90 -2.43 -9.48
C ILE A 66 -0.55 -2.72 -10.15
N ASN A 67 -0.24 -3.98 -10.41
CA ASN A 67 0.98 -4.37 -11.12
C ASN A 67 1.05 -3.71 -12.50
N SER A 68 -0.09 -3.66 -13.22
CA SER A 68 -0.19 -2.96 -14.50
C SER A 68 0.05 -1.45 -14.36
N TRP A 69 -0.48 -0.80 -13.32
CA TRP A 69 -0.30 0.64 -13.08
C TRP A 69 1.14 1.03 -12.77
N PHE A 70 1.88 0.22 -12.01
CA PHE A 70 3.29 0.50 -11.76
C PHE A 70 4.13 0.36 -13.04
N GLY A 71 3.85 -0.66 -13.88
CA GLY A 71 4.60 -0.91 -15.12
C GLY A 71 4.20 -0.05 -16.32
N THR A 72 3.07 0.67 -16.27
CA THR A 72 2.55 1.43 -17.42
C THR A 72 2.15 2.86 -17.05
N ARG A 73 2.55 3.82 -17.88
CA ARG A 73 2.18 5.24 -17.69
C ARG A 73 0.69 5.52 -17.92
N TYR A 74 0.07 4.77 -18.84
CA TYR A 74 -1.33 4.93 -19.20
C TYR A 74 -1.99 3.55 -19.17
N SER A 75 -3.15 3.46 -18.53
CA SER A 75 -3.93 2.24 -18.43
C SER A 75 -5.37 2.49 -18.87
N LEU A 76 -5.95 1.52 -19.58
CA LEU A 76 -7.37 1.48 -19.91
C LEU A 76 -7.94 0.18 -19.35
N ILE A 77 -8.94 0.29 -18.47
CA ILE A 77 -9.45 -0.85 -17.71
C ILE A 77 -10.91 -1.09 -18.06
N LEU A 78 -11.21 -2.30 -18.54
CA LEU A 78 -12.57 -2.79 -18.64
C LEU A 78 -12.92 -3.53 -17.34
N LYS A 79 -13.78 -2.92 -16.52
CA LYS A 79 -14.17 -3.47 -15.21
C LYS A 79 -15.67 -3.70 -15.07
N ALA A 80 -16.01 -4.61 -14.17
CA ALA A 80 -17.39 -4.79 -13.70
C ALA A 80 -17.86 -3.61 -12.82
N ARG A 81 -19.17 -3.59 -12.54
CA ARG A 81 -19.78 -2.65 -11.57
C ARG A 81 -19.66 -3.22 -10.15
N GLN A 82 -19.70 -2.34 -9.14
CA GLN A 82 -19.79 -2.69 -7.72
C GLN A 82 -18.62 -3.50 -7.13
N ILE A 83 -17.43 -3.42 -7.73
CA ILE A 83 -16.22 -4.12 -7.25
C ILE A 83 -15.32 -3.27 -6.33
N GLY A 84 -15.83 -2.15 -5.81
CA GLY A 84 -15.02 -1.25 -4.97
C GLY A 84 -13.85 -0.57 -5.69
N PHE A 85 -13.89 -0.44 -7.01
CA PHE A 85 -12.76 0.06 -7.80
C PHE A 85 -12.37 1.52 -7.48
N SER A 86 -13.33 2.34 -7.06
CA SER A 86 -13.05 3.72 -6.63
C SER A 86 -12.16 3.75 -5.40
N THR A 87 -12.31 2.78 -4.48
CA THR A 87 -11.45 2.65 -3.31
C THR A 87 -10.04 2.31 -3.75
N LEU A 88 -9.88 1.34 -4.67
CA LEU A 88 -8.57 0.98 -5.22
C LEU A 88 -7.84 2.18 -5.82
N VAL A 89 -8.52 2.97 -6.65
CA VAL A 89 -7.95 4.18 -7.26
C VAL A 89 -7.59 5.23 -6.21
N ALA A 90 -8.46 5.44 -5.20
CA ALA A 90 -8.19 6.38 -4.13
C ALA A 90 -6.98 5.97 -3.29
N THR A 91 -6.85 4.68 -2.97
CA THR A 91 -5.70 4.15 -2.24
C THR A 91 -4.42 4.27 -3.05
N TYR A 92 -4.45 4.00 -4.37
CA TYR A 92 -3.28 4.15 -5.25
C TYR A 92 -2.80 5.60 -5.41
N ALA A 93 -3.71 6.58 -5.31
CA ALA A 93 -3.39 7.99 -5.45
C ALA A 93 -2.91 8.65 -4.14
N PHE A 94 -2.96 7.94 -3.01
CA PHE A 94 -2.53 8.42 -1.70
C PHE A 94 -0.99 8.40 -1.59
#